data_AF-A0A8S2YS21-F1
#
_entry.id   AF-A0A8S2YS21-F1
#
_cell.length_a   1.000
_cell.length_b   1.000
_cell.length_c   1.000
_cell.angle_alpha   90.00
_cell.angle_beta   90.00
_cell.angle_gamma   90.00
#
_symmetry.space_group_name_H-M   'P 1'
#
loop_
_entity.id
_entity.type
_entity.pdbx_description
1 polymer ?
#
loop_
_entity_poly.entity_id
_entity_poly.type
_entity_poly.pdbx_seq_one_letter_code
_entity_poly.pdbx_strand_id
1 'polypeptide(L)' 'EELKSSCYYNLGSIHNQAGRTIEARKFYQKALDIRQAYLPLGHPDVTILQRLITLLPETLVEVF' A
#
# COMPACT_ATOMS: atom_id res chain seq x y z
N GLU A 1 14.47 7.28 -5.85
CA GLU A 1 13.55 6.83 -4.78
C GLU A 1 12.14 6.52 -5.30
N GLU A 2 11.63 7.28 -6.28
CA GLU A 2 10.34 7.05 -6.94
C GLU A 2 10.16 5.61 -7.49
N LEU A 3 11.16 5.08 -8.22
CA LEU A 3 11.11 3.71 -8.74
C LEU A 3 10.92 2.66 -7.62
N LYS A 4 11.51 2.89 -6.44
CA LYS A 4 11.39 2.00 -5.27
C LYS A 4 9.96 2.02 -4.71
N SER A 5 9.32 3.20 -4.68
CA SER A 5 7.91 3.32 -4.33
C SER A 5 7.02 2.54 -5.32
N SER A 6 7.25 2.67 -6.63
CA SER A 6 6.52 1.93 -7.66
C SER A 6 6.71 0.41 -7.54
N CYS A 7 7.93 -0.05 -7.21
CA CYS A 7 8.18 -1.47 -6.92
C CYS A 7 7.37 -1.97 -5.73
N TYR A 8 7.33 -1.22 -4.63
CA TYR A 8 6.52 -1.59 -3.46
C TYR A 8 5.03 -1.55 -3.76
N TYR A 9 4.55 -0.58 -4.54
CA TYR A 9 3.16 -0.56 -5.00
C TYR A 9 2.80 -1.82 -5.80
N ASN A 10 3.66 -2.22 -6.74
CA ASN A 10 3.45 -3.42 -7.55
C ASN A 10 3.46 -4.70 -6.70
N LEU A 11 4.37 -4.81 -5.73
CA LEU A 11 4.38 -5.92 -4.77
C LEU A 11 3.08 -5.95 -3.97
N GLY A 12 2.62 -4.81 -3.46
CA GLY A 12 1.34 -4.70 -2.77
C GLY A 12 0.18 -5.22 -3.63
N SER A 13 0.16 -4.83 -4.91
CA SER A 13 -0.86 -5.28 -5.87
C SER A 13 -0.83 -6.79 -6.11
N ILE A 14 0.36 -7.37 -6.31
CA ILE A 14 0.54 -8.82 -6.51
C ILE A 14 0.09 -9.60 -5.26
N HIS A 15 0.43 -9.12 -4.07
CA HIS A 15 -0.01 -9.75 -2.82
C HIS A 15 -1.52 -9.62 -2.63
N ASN A 16 -2.12 -8.48 -2.97
CA ASN A 16 -3.56 -8.27 -2.88
C ASN A 16 -4.32 -9.21 -3.82
N GLN A 17 -3.87 -9.32 -5.08
CA GLN A 17 -4.44 -10.25 -6.05
C GLN A 17 -4.32 -11.72 -5.62
N ALA A 18 -3.27 -12.05 -4.84
CA ALA A 18 -3.08 -13.37 -4.26
C ALA A 18 -3.86 -13.60 -2.94
N GLY A 19 -4.75 -12.68 -2.53
CA GLY A 19 -5.52 -12.76 -1.29
C GLY A 19 -4.68 -12.55 -0.01
N ARG A 20 -3.39 -12.21 -0.15
CA ARG A 20 -2.46 -11.97 0.96
C ARG A 20 -2.55 -10.51 1.39
N THR A 21 -3.69 -10.15 1.97
CA THR A 21 -4.05 -8.75 2.29
C THR A 21 -3.11 -8.10 3.31
N ILE A 22 -2.60 -8.84 4.29
CA ILE A 22 -1.62 -8.34 5.27
C ILE A 22 -0.33 -7.90 4.57
N GLU A 23 0.21 -8.76 3.69
CA GLU A 23 1.45 -8.43 2.97
C GLU A 23 1.24 -7.33 1.94
N ALA A 24 0.08 -7.32 1.30
CA ALA A 24 -0.31 -6.24 0.41
C ALA A 24 -0.25 -4.88 1.12
N ARG A 25 -0.87 -4.80 2.30
CA ARG A 25 -0.92 -3.60 3.14
C ARG A 25 0.48 -3.14 3.54
N LYS A 26 1.33 -4.08 3.98
CA LYS A 26 2.72 -3.81 4.35
C LYS A 26 3.53 -3.18 3.20
N PHE A 27 3.36 -3.69 1.98
CA PHE A 27 4.05 -3.12 0.82
C PHE A 27 3.48 -1.77 0.39
N TYR A 28 2.16 -1.58 0.45
CA TYR A 28 1.57 -0.26 0.20
C TYR A 28 2.02 0.78 1.23
N GLN A 29 2.18 0.41 2.50
CA GLN A 29 2.72 1.31 3.52
C GLN A 29 4.15 1.75 3.19
N LYS A 30 5.03 0.83 2.79
CA LYS A 30 6.38 1.18 2.34
C LYS A 30 6.38 2.12 1.13
N ALA A 31 5.46 1.93 0.19
CA ALA A 31 5.30 2.84 -0.93
C ALA A 31 4.85 4.23 -0.45
N LEU A 32 3.94 4.28 0.53
CA LEU A 32 3.39 5.52 1.10
C LEU A 32 4.47 6.33 1.81
N ASP A 33 5.27 5.69 2.65
CA ASP A 33 6.34 6.34 3.42
C ASP A 33 7.34 7.04 2.48
N ILE A 34 7.71 6.39 1.37
CA ILE A 34 8.58 6.99 0.36
C ILE A 34 7.86 8.16 -0.33
N ARG A 35 6.61 7.99 -0.77
CA ARG A 35 5.88 9.06 -1.49
C ARG A 35 5.65 10.29 -0.61
N GLN A 36 5.36 10.11 0.67
CA GLN A 36 5.17 11.22 1.62
C GLN A 36 6.45 12.00 1.89
N ALA A 37 7.63 11.40 1.71
CA ALA A 37 8.90 12.10 1.84
C ALA A 37 9.14 13.13 0.70
N TYR A 38 8.48 12.95 -0.45
CA TYR A 38 8.71 13.77 -1.65
C TYR A 38 7.47 14.49 -2.19
N LEU A 39 6.27 14.05 -1.81
CA LEU A 39 5.00 14.57 -2.29
C LEU A 39 4.16 15.12 -1.13
N PRO A 40 3.47 16.25 -1.32
CA PRO A 40 2.62 16.80 -0.28
C PRO A 40 1.43 15.88 0.04
N LEU A 41 0.95 15.97 1.27
CA LEU A 41 -0.32 15.40 1.69
C LEU A 41 -1.44 15.88 0.74
N GLY A 42 -2.19 14.94 0.16
CA GLY A 42 -3.25 15.21 -0.83
C GLY A 42 -2.85 15.01 -2.28
N HIS A 43 -1.57 14.78 -2.60
CA HIS A 43 -1.17 14.37 -3.94
C HIS A 43 -1.88 13.06 -4.33
N PRO A 44 -2.37 12.89 -5.58
CA PRO A 44 -3.13 11.71 -5.99
C PRO A 44 -2.46 10.39 -5.63
N ASP A 45 -1.15 10.31 -5.82
CA ASP A 45 -0.36 9.13 -5.50
C ASP A 45 -0.30 8.74 -4.02
N VAL A 46 -0.40 9.73 -3.12
CA VAL A 46 -0.47 9.52 -1.66
C VAL A 46 -1.89 9.08 -1.30
N THR A 47 -2.90 9.75 -1.86
CA THR A 47 -4.32 9.45 -1.63
C THR A 47 -4.71 8.04 -2.09
N ILE A 48 -4.20 7.60 -3.25
CA ILE A 48 -4.43 6.24 -3.76
C ILE A 48 -3.87 5.20 -2.78
N LEU A 49 -2.63 5.38 -2.31
CA LEU A 49 -2.00 4.45 -1.38
C LEU A 49 -2.75 4.40 -0.04
N GLN A 50 -3.15 5.56 0.50
CA GLN A 50 -3.96 5.63 1.71
C GLN A 50 -5.28 4.88 1.54
N ARG A 51 -5.96 5.06 0.40
CA ARG A 51 -7.21 4.33 0.11
C ARG A 51 -7.00 2.82 0.07
N LEU A 52 -5.93 2.35 -0.59
CA LEU A 52 -5.61 0.92 -0.67
C LEU A 52 -5.32 0.33 0.71
N ILE A 53 -4.57 1.03 1.55
CA ILE A 53 -4.24 0.60 2.91
C ILE A 53 -5.48 0.53 3.80
N THR A 54 -6.40 1.50 3.70
CA THR A 54 -7.64 1.53 4.47
C THR A 54 -8.59 0.38 4.10
N LEU A 55 -8.60 -0.03 2.83
CA LEU A 55 -9.43 -1.16 2.37
C LEU A 55 -8.87 -2.53 2.76
N LEU A 56 -7.60 -2.60 3.15
CA LEU A 56 -6.96 -3.84 3.56
C LEU A 56 -6.98 -3.98 5.09
N PRO A 57 -7.40 -5.14 5.62
CA PRO A 57 -7.43 -5.37 7.06
C PRO A 57 -6.02 -5.39 7.68
N GLU A 58 -5.92 -4.91 8.90
CA GLU A 58 -4.66 -4.90 9.69
C GLU A 58 -4.30 -6.28 10.24
N THR A 59 -5.33 -7.09 10.46
CA THR A 59 -5.26 -8.43 11.06
C THR A 59 -6.18 -9.35 10.28
N LEU A 60 -5.80 -10.63 10.13
CA LEU A 60 -6.70 -11.67 9.65
C LEU A 60 -7.91 -11.73 10.59
N VAL A 61 -9.00 -11.06 10.22
CA VAL A 61 -10.30 -11.42 10.77
C VAL A 61 -10.64 -12.70 10.01
N GLU A 62 -10.36 -13.84 10.63
CA GLU A 62 -11.01 -15.09 10.23
C GLU A 62 -12.50 -14.86 10.44
N VAL A 63 -13.20 -14.52 9.35
CA VAL A 63 -14.65 -14.54 9.33
C VAL A 63 -15.01 -16.03 9.29
N PHE A 64 -15.26 -16.59 10.47
CA PHE A 64 -15.85 -17.92 10.65
C PHE A 64 -17.28 -17.98 10.11
#